data_AF-A0AAW0JQ53-F1
#
_entry.id   AF-A0AAW0JQ53-F1
#
_cell.length_a   1.000
_cell.length_b   1.000
_cell.length_c   1.000
_cell.angle_alpha   90.00
_cell.angle_beta   90.00
_cell.angle_gamma   90.00
#
_symmetry.space_group_name_H-M   'P 1'
#
loop_
_entity.id
_entity.type
_entity.pdbx_description
1 polymer ?
#
loop_
_entity_poly.entity_id
_entity_poly.type
_entity_poly.pdbx_seq_one_letter_code
_entity_poly.pdbx_strand_id
1 'polypeptide(L)' 'MKLQEVFTWNAMIGGLAMHVEAEDAIELFSKMQRENLKPDGITFVGVLNACSILGMVDEGLAVLGSMNKGWEMG' A
#
# COMPACT_ATOMS: atom_id res chain seq x y z
N MET A 1 -6.77 -20.76 -28.94
CA MET A 1 -6.02 -21.40 -27.84
C MET A 1 -4.97 -20.47 -27.22
N LYS A 2 -4.09 -19.81 -28.00
CA LYS A 2 -3.04 -18.89 -27.46
C LYS A 2 -3.54 -17.66 -26.68
N LEU A 3 -4.69 -17.10 -27.03
CA LEU A 3 -5.24 -15.90 -26.37
C LEU A 3 -5.62 -16.13 -24.91
N GLN A 4 -6.08 -17.34 -24.58
CA GLN A 4 -6.50 -17.71 -23.23
C GLN A 4 -5.29 -17.88 -22.29
N GLU A 5 -4.16 -18.34 -22.83
CA GLU A 5 -2.89 -18.36 -22.10
C GLU A 5 -2.44 -16.93 -21.80
N VAL A 6 -2.42 -16.04 -22.80
CA VAL A 6 -2.03 -14.63 -22.60
C VAL A 6 -2.89 -13.92 -21.56
N PHE A 7 -4.22 -14.14 -21.57
CA PHE A 7 -5.10 -13.58 -20.53
C PHE A 7 -4.79 -14.15 -19.14
N THR A 8 -4.54 -15.46 -19.03
CA THR A 8 -4.16 -16.10 -17.77
C THR A 8 -2.82 -15.57 -17.26
N TRP A 9 -1.82 -15.43 -18.13
CA TRP A 9 -0.52 -14.85 -17.80
C TRP A 9 -0.63 -13.37 -17.42
N ASN A 10 -1.46 -12.58 -18.13
CA ASN A 10 -1.68 -11.18 -17.78
C ASN A 10 -2.44 -11.02 -16.46
N ALA A 11 -3.38 -11.91 -16.15
CA ALA A 11 -4.07 -11.95 -14.87
C ALA A 11 -3.11 -12.38 -13.73
N MET A 12 -2.23 -13.36 -14.00
CA MET A 12 -1.19 -13.77 -13.05
C MET A 12 -0.16 -12.66 -12.83
N ILE A 13 0.31 -12.00 -13.89
CA ILE A 13 1.26 -10.87 -13.81
C ILE A 13 0.61 -9.68 -13.12
N GLY A 14 -0.63 -9.34 -13.46
CA GLY A 14 -1.38 -8.27 -12.80
C GLY A 14 -1.61 -8.56 -11.32
N GLY A 15 -1.91 -9.81 -10.96
CA GLY A 15 -2.00 -10.25 -9.57
C GLY A 15 -0.64 -10.18 -8.84
N LEU A 16 0.43 -10.69 -9.46
CA LEU A 16 1.78 -10.69 -8.89
C LEU A 16 2.35 -9.26 -8.74
N ALA A 17 2.07 -8.37 -9.68
CA ALA A 17 2.55 -6.99 -9.67
C ALA A 17 1.98 -6.16 -8.52
N MET A 18 0.76 -6.45 -8.06
CA MET A 18 0.12 -5.71 -6.98
C MET A 18 0.66 -6.07 -5.60
N HIS A 19 1.20 -7.28 -5.40
CA HIS A 19 1.66 -7.74 -4.09
C HIS A 19 3.11 -7.32 -3.77
N VAL A 20 4.00 -7.37 -4.76
CA VAL A 20 5.43 -7.03 -4.56
C VAL A 20 5.58 -5.58 -4.09
N GLU A 21 4.84 -4.65 -4.70
CA GLU A 21 4.94 -3.23 -4.34
C GLU A 21 4.20 -2.89 -3.03
N ALA A 22 3.25 -3.73 -2.59
CA ALA A 22 2.49 -3.49 -1.36
C ALA A 22 3.35 -3.71 -0.11
N GLU A 23 4.14 -4.77 -0.07
CA GLU A 23 5.07 -5.03 1.06
C GLU A 23 6.13 -3.92 1.15
N ASP A 24 6.71 -3.54 0.00
CA ASP A 24 7.68 -2.45 -0.10
C ASP A 24 7.10 -1.11 0.38
N ALA A 25 5.83 -0.81 0.05
CA ALA A 25 5.16 0.40 0.49
C ALA A 25 5.01 0.47 2.03
N ILE A 26 4.72 -0.65 2.68
CA ILE A 26 4.62 -0.74 4.14
C ILE A 26 6.00 -0.59 4.80
N GLU A 27 7.03 -1.20 4.23
CA GLU A 27 8.40 -1.04 4.72
C GLU A 27 8.89 0.41 4.59
N LEU A 28 8.64 1.04 3.43
CA LEU A 28 8.97 2.44 3.18
C LEU A 28 8.24 3.38 4.13
N PHE A 29 6.95 3.14 4.39
CA PHE A 29 6.19 3.92 5.38
C PHE A 29 6.80 3.77 6.79
N SER A 30 7.13 2.55 7.20
CA SER A 30 7.76 2.27 8.49
C SER A 30 9.15 2.94 8.61
N LYS A 31 9.92 2.95 7.52
CA LYS A 31 11.20 3.66 7.44
C LYS A 31 11.01 5.17 7.56
N MET A 32 10.05 5.75 6.83
CA MET A 32 9.70 7.17 6.89
C MET A 32 9.38 7.62 8.31
N GLN A 33 8.59 6.83 9.05
CA GLN A 33 8.28 7.08 10.45
C GLN A 33 9.52 7.03 11.36
N ARG A 34 10.41 6.05 11.18
CA ARG A 34 11.67 5.93 11.94
C ARG A 34 12.62 7.09 11.69
N GLU A 35 12.63 7.64 10.48
CA GLU A 35 13.43 8.79 10.10
C GLU A 35 12.79 10.14 10.47
N ASN A 36 11.65 10.12 11.19
CA ASN A 36 10.86 11.31 11.56
C ASN A 36 10.42 12.17 10.36
N LEU A 37 10.28 11.56 9.18
CA LEU A 37 9.73 12.21 8.01
C LEU A 37 8.19 12.20 8.10
N LYS A 38 7.55 13.33 7.81
CA LYS A 38 6.08 13.50 7.95
C LYS A 38 5.35 12.91 6.74
N PRO A 39 4.54 11.84 6.91
CA PRO A 39 3.71 11.30 5.83
C PRO A 39 2.65 12.33 5.37
N ASP A 40 2.35 12.35 4.08
CA ASP A 40 1.37 13.23 3.46
C ASP A 40 0.17 12.46 2.88
N GLY A 41 -0.73 13.16 2.17
CA GLY A 41 -1.98 12.58 1.64
C GLY A 41 -1.74 11.39 0.75
N ILE A 42 -0.73 11.54 -0.11
CA ILE A 42 -0.37 10.55 -1.10
C ILE A 42 0.25 9.33 -0.41
N THR A 43 1.10 9.56 0.59
CA THR A 43 1.72 8.51 1.39
C THR A 43 0.66 7.64 2.07
N PHE A 44 -0.34 8.26 2.70
CA PHE A 44 -1.41 7.56 3.39
C PHE A 44 -2.30 6.75 2.44
N VAL A 45 -2.64 7.30 1.28
CA VAL A 45 -3.40 6.57 0.24
C VAL A 45 -2.61 5.35 -0.24
N GLY A 46 -1.31 5.50 -0.49
CA GLY A 46 -0.44 4.42 -0.94
C GLY A 46 -0.37 3.26 0.06
N VAL A 47 -0.08 3.56 1.33
CA VAL A 47 0.07 2.51 2.36
C VAL A 47 -1.28 1.86 2.73
N LEU A 48 -2.39 2.61 2.71
CA LEU A 48 -3.73 2.02 2.93
C LEU A 48 -4.14 1.09 1.79
N ASN A 49 -3.80 1.44 0.55
CA ASN A 49 -4.01 0.55 -0.60
C ASN A 49 -3.17 -0.73 -0.47
N ALA A 50 -1.91 -0.62 -0.04
CA ALA A 50 -1.06 -1.77 0.24
C ALA A 50 -1.66 -2.68 1.32
N CYS A 51 -2.14 -2.11 2.43
CA CYS A 51 -2.83 -2.87 3.48
C CYS A 51 -4.08 -3.59 2.95
N SER A 52 -4.85 -2.96 2.06
CA SER A 52 -6.03 -3.56 1.41
C SER A 52 -5.66 -4.76 0.54
N ILE A 53 -4.58 -4.64 -0.25
CA ILE A 53 -4.08 -5.72 -1.13
C ILE A 53 -3.58 -6.92 -0.32
N LEU A 54 -2.90 -6.67 0.80
CA LEU A 54 -2.30 -7.72 1.64
C LEU A 54 -3.26 -8.25 2.73
N GLY A 55 -4.46 -7.69 2.86
CA GLY A 55 -5.42 -8.08 3.92
C GLY A 55 -4.97 -7.71 5.34
N MET A 56 -4.10 -6.70 5.46
CA MET A 56 -3.51 -6.23 6.72
C MET A 56 -4.43 -5.22 7.40
N VAL A 57 -5.53 -5.72 7.94
CA VAL A 57 -6.62 -4.89 8.51
C VAL A 57 -6.16 -4.09 9.72
N ASP A 58 -5.43 -4.72 10.64
CA ASP A 58 -5.00 -4.08 11.89
C ASP A 58 -3.98 -2.97 11.62
N GLU A 59 -3.07 -3.18 10.67
CA GLU A 59 -2.09 -2.19 10.23
C GLU A 59 -2.78 -1.03 9.49
N GLY A 60 -3.75 -1.33 8.62
CA GLY A 60 -4.55 -0.30 7.96
C GLY A 60 -5.30 0.59 8.97
N LEU A 61 -5.85 0.01 10.03
CA LEU A 61 -6.47 0.76 11.12
C LEU A 61 -5.46 1.60 11.92
N ALA A 62 -4.26 1.06 12.17
CA ALA A 62 -3.19 1.80 12.84
C ALA A 62 -2.74 3.01 12.00
N VAL A 63 -2.60 2.84 10.68
CA VAL A 63 -2.30 3.92 9.72
C VAL A 63 -3.39 5.00 9.79
N LEU A 64 -4.67 4.64 9.71
CA LEU A 64 -5.79 5.59 9.83
C LEU A 64 -5.76 6.35 11.17
N GLY A 65 -5.46 5.64 12.27
CA GLY A 65 -5.31 6.26 13.58
C GLY A 65 -4.15 7.28 13.64
N SER A 66 -3.08 7.06 12.86
CA SER A 66 -1.94 7.98 12.79
C SER A 66 -2.23 9.26 12.00
N MET A 67 -3.15 9.23 11.02
CA MET A 67 -3.58 10.41 10.26
C MET A 67 -4.18 11.49 11.18
N ASN A 68 -4.91 11.05 12.22
CA ASN A 68 -5.68 11.91 13.11
C ASN A 68 -4.83 12.80 14.04
N LYS A 69 -3.49 12.68 14.00
CA LYS A 69 -2.57 13.41 14.88
C LYS A 69 -1.87 14.60 14.22
N GLY A 70 -2.13 14.92 12.94
CA GLY A 70 -1.40 16.00 12.28
C GLY A 70 -2.01 16.57 11.00
N TRP A 71 -3.31 16.33 10.76
CA TRP A 71 -4.04 16.82 9.59
C TRP A 71 -4.91 18.03 9.90
N GLU A 72 -4.28 19.15 10.21
CA GLU A 72 -4.94 20.42 9.88
C GLU A 72 -4.75 20.61 8.38
N MET A 73 -5.84 20.49 7.61
CA MET A 73 -5.87 21.04 6.26
C MET A 73 -5.74 22.55 6.40
N GLY A 74 -4.51 23.05 6.26
CA GLY A 74 -4.15 24.46 6.16
C GLY A 74 -3.23 24.64 4.97
#